data_AF-A0A819ZEN7-F1
#
_entry.id   AF-A0A819ZEN7-F1
#
_cell.length_a   1.000
_cell.length_b   1.000
_cell.length_c   1.000
_cell.angle_alpha   90.00
_cell.angle_beta   90.00
_cell.angle_gamma   90.00
#
_symmetry.space_group_name_H-M   'P 1'
#
loop_
_entity.id
_entity.type
_entity.pdbx_description
1 polymer ?
#
loop_
_entity_poly.entity_id
_entity_poly.type
_entity_poly.pdbx_seq_one_letter_code
_entity_poly.pdbx_strand_id
1 'polypeptide(L)'
;MIFQWFNYTITATHSIYLLIVLTTFFCFLLGTRRVLKGPICFFFILIVVIELFSYILLRYFIRLLESIFIRPAVLNNAENYDEWYQYAFETDQLHGREIWKGNSESKYYNDNLIRVLTNDLKISRKTNDIEKIIKLLHMCINKSMNGILNEHLYSKTL
;
A
#
# COMPACT_ATOMS: atom_id res chain seq x y z
N MET A 1 -11.82 3.56 -2.84
CA MET A 1 -12.50 4.02 -4.07
C MET A 1 -11.51 4.27 -5.21
N ILE A 2 -10.45 5.06 -5.00
CA ILE A 2 -9.36 5.29 -5.99
C ILE A 2 -8.69 3.97 -6.44
N PHE A 3 -8.42 3.05 -5.51
CA PHE A 3 -7.77 1.77 -5.81
C PHE A 3 -8.60 0.83 -6.71
N GLN A 4 -9.93 0.87 -6.58
CA GLN A 4 -10.85 0.06 -7.41
C GLN A 4 -10.99 0.65 -8.82
N TRP A 5 -11.00 1.99 -8.93
CA TRP A 5 -10.99 2.69 -10.21
C TRP A 5 -9.65 2.51 -10.94
N PHE A 6 -8.54 2.47 -10.19
CA PHE A 6 -7.20 2.17 -10.71
C PHE A 6 -7.10 0.72 -11.22
N ASN A 7 -7.62 -0.27 -10.48
CA ASN A 7 -7.65 -1.65 -10.97
C ASN A 7 -8.54 -1.82 -12.21
N TYR A 8 -9.70 -1.17 -12.25
CA TYR A 8 -10.59 -1.25 -13.42
C TYR A 8 -9.95 -0.63 -14.67
N THR A 9 -9.34 0.55 -14.53
CA THR A 9 -8.63 1.22 -15.64
C THR A 9 -7.45 0.37 -16.14
N ILE A 10 -6.70 -0.27 -15.24
CA ILE A 10 -5.63 -1.21 -15.60
C ILE A 10 -6.16 -2.43 -16.36
N THR A 11 -7.26 -3.05 -15.92
CA THR A 11 -7.82 -4.21 -16.63
C THR A 11 -8.35 -3.85 -18.02
N ALA A 12 -8.92 -2.66 -18.16
CA ALA A 12 -9.41 -2.15 -19.43
C ALA A 12 -8.26 -1.84 -20.40
N THR A 13 -7.18 -1.20 -19.94
CA THR A 13 -6.01 -0.93 -20.79
C THR A 13 -5.34 -2.22 -21.23
N HIS A 14 -5.16 -3.20 -20.35
CA HIS A 14 -4.59 -4.51 -20.71
C HIS A 14 -5.44 -5.27 -21.75
N SER A 15 -6.77 -5.17 -21.67
CA SER A 15 -7.68 -5.79 -22.64
C SER A 15 -7.55 -5.14 -24.03
N ILE A 16 -7.39 -3.82 -24.09
CA ILE A 16 -7.14 -3.08 -25.33
C ILE A 16 -5.78 -3.46 -25.92
N TYR A 17 -4.74 -3.58 -25.10
CA TYR A 17 -3.42 -4.03 -25.54
C TYR A 17 -3.45 -5.44 -26.12
N LEU A 18 -4.15 -6.38 -25.48
CA LEU A 18 -4.31 -7.73 -26.01
C LEU A 18 -5.04 -7.74 -27.36
N LEU A 19 -6.02 -6.87 -27.55
CA LEU A 19 -6.74 -6.74 -28.81
C LEU A 19 -5.84 -6.16 -29.92
N ILE A 20 -5.02 -5.15 -29.60
CA ILE A 20 -4.01 -4.58 -30.52
C ILE A 20 -2.92 -5.61 -30.85
N VAL A 21 -2.46 -6.40 -29.88
CA VAL A 21 -1.48 -7.47 -30.10
C VAL A 21 -2.08 -8.60 -30.94
N LEU A 22 -3.32 -9.01 -30.68
CA LEU A 22 -4.01 -10.03 -31.47
C LEU A 22 -4.24 -9.58 -32.91
N THR A 23 -4.68 -8.33 -33.12
CA THR A 23 -4.90 -7.78 -34.46
C THR A 23 -3.61 -7.61 -35.25
N THR A 24 -2.52 -7.20 -34.60
CA THR A 24 -1.19 -7.11 -35.23
C THR A 24 -0.59 -8.49 -35.49
N PHE A 25 -0.76 -9.45 -34.60
CA PHE A 25 -0.37 -10.85 -34.79
C PHE A 25 -1.15 -11.51 -35.92
N PHE A 26 -2.47 -11.26 -36.01
CA PHE A 26 -3.33 -11.75 -37.08
C PHE A 26 -2.95 -11.12 -38.43
N CYS A 27 -2.61 -9.82 -38.46
CA CYS A 27 -2.06 -9.16 -39.64
C CYS A 27 -0.68 -9.72 -40.05
N PHE A 28 0.13 -10.16 -39.09
CA PHE A 28 1.41 -10.82 -39.36
C PHE A 28 1.21 -12.21 -39.98
N LEU A 29 0.23 -12.97 -39.49
CA LEU A 29 -0.15 -14.31 -39.97
C LEU A 29 -0.74 -14.28 -41.39
N LEU A 30 -1.49 -13.23 -41.74
CA LEU A 30 -2.13 -13.07 -43.05
C LEU A 30 -1.18 -12.59 -44.19
N GLY A 31 0.12 -12.42 -43.93
CA GLY A 31 1.10 -12.22 -44.99
C GLY A 31 0.98 -10.88 -45.75
N THR A 32 0.48 -9.83 -45.11
CA THR A 32 0.38 -8.49 -45.74
C THR A 32 1.76 -7.87 -45.97
N ARG A 33 1.97 -7.25 -47.14
CA ARG A 33 3.25 -6.80 -47.74
C ARG A 33 4.17 -6.02 -46.79
N ARG A 34 5.50 -6.20 -46.97
CA ARG A 34 6.64 -5.63 -46.19
C ARG A 34 6.52 -4.15 -45.79
N VAL A 35 5.77 -3.35 -46.54
CA VAL A 35 5.65 -1.89 -46.35
C VAL A 35 4.77 -1.51 -45.14
N LEU A 36 3.80 -2.35 -44.75
CA LEU A 36 2.89 -2.05 -43.64
C LEU A 36 3.44 -2.48 -42.26
N LYS A 37 4.41 -3.40 -42.23
CA LYS A 37 4.95 -3.98 -40.98
C LYS A 37 5.77 -2.95 -40.18
N GLY A 38 6.58 -2.15 -40.86
CA GLY A 38 7.41 -1.10 -40.24
C GLY A 38 6.61 -0.08 -39.44
N PRO A 39 5.65 0.65 -40.05
CA PRO A 39 4.90 1.69 -39.35
C PRO A 39 4.07 1.11 -38.19
N ILE A 40 3.47 -0.08 -38.35
CA ILE A 40 2.68 -0.73 -37.28
C ILE A 40 3.55 -1.10 -36.08
N CYS A 41 4.72 -1.72 -36.29
CA CYS A 41 5.65 -2.02 -35.20
C CYS A 41 6.16 -0.74 -34.51
N PHE A 42 6.43 0.31 -35.28
CA PHE A 42 6.84 1.61 -34.72
C PHE A 42 5.76 2.21 -33.80
N PHE A 43 4.50 2.24 -34.23
CA PHE A 43 3.40 2.73 -33.40
C PHE A 43 3.24 1.91 -32.12
N PHE A 44 3.36 0.58 -32.18
CA PHE A 44 3.26 -0.26 -30.99
C PHE A 44 4.40 0.02 -29.99
N ILE A 45 5.64 0.09 -30.48
CA ILE A 45 6.81 0.44 -29.66
C ILE A 45 6.63 1.83 -29.03
N LEU A 46 6.15 2.80 -29.81
CA LEU A 46 5.89 4.15 -29.33
C LEU A 46 4.84 4.17 -28.21
N ILE A 47 3.74 3.43 -28.35
CA ILE A 47 2.71 3.33 -27.30
C ILE A 47 3.28 2.71 -26.03
N VAL A 48 4.02 1.59 -26.14
CA VAL A 48 4.65 0.94 -24.98
C VAL A 48 5.64 1.87 -24.28
N VAL A 49 6.42 2.64 -25.04
CA VAL A 49 7.36 3.63 -24.50
C VAL A 49 6.61 4.77 -23.78
N ILE A 50 5.50 5.27 -24.34
CA ILE A 50 4.67 6.29 -23.68
C ILE A 50 4.08 5.77 -22.38
N GLU A 51 3.59 4.54 -22.34
CA GLU A 51 3.05 3.94 -21.12
C GLU A 51 4.12 3.77 -20.05
N LEU A 52 5.30 3.27 -20.44
CA LEU A 52 6.44 3.13 -19.54
C LEU A 52 6.91 4.49 -19.02
N PHE A 53 6.94 5.51 -19.88
CA PHE A 53 7.25 6.88 -19.49
C PHE A 53 6.21 7.45 -18.52
N SER A 54 4.92 7.26 -18.80
CA SER A 54 3.81 7.65 -17.92
C SER A 54 3.92 6.98 -16.54
N TYR A 55 4.23 5.68 -16.50
CA TYR A 55 4.45 4.94 -15.26
C TYR A 55 5.63 5.49 -14.46
N ILE A 56 6.77 5.75 -15.12
CA ILE A 56 7.96 6.33 -14.48
C ILE A 56 7.64 7.73 -13.94
N LEU A 57 6.95 8.58 -14.71
CA LEU A 57 6.54 9.91 -14.27
C LEU A 57 5.61 9.84 -13.05
N LEU A 58 4.61 8.96 -13.07
CA LEU A 58 3.73 8.75 -11.92
C LEU A 58 4.53 8.33 -10.69
N ARG A 59 5.49 7.40 -10.83
CA ARG A 59 6.30 6.93 -9.71
C ARG A 59 7.25 8.01 -9.20
N TYR A 60 7.82 8.81 -10.10
CA TYR A 60 8.66 9.95 -9.75
C TYR A 60 7.85 11.01 -9.01
N PHE A 61 6.65 11.33 -9.49
CA PHE A 61 5.73 12.25 -8.83
C PHE A 61 5.31 11.75 -7.44
N ILE A 62 4.96 10.47 -7.30
CA ILE A 62 4.66 9.87 -5.99
C ILE A 62 5.86 10.01 -5.05
N ARG A 63 7.08 9.70 -5.51
CA ARG A 63 8.30 9.84 -4.68
C ARG A 63 8.58 11.28 -4.27
N LEU A 64 8.34 12.25 -5.16
CA LEU A 64 8.47 13.67 -4.82
C LEU A 64 7.45 14.09 -3.77
N LEU A 65 6.18 13.70 -3.94
CA LEU A 65 5.15 13.94 -2.93
C LEU A 65 5.51 13.25 -1.61
N GLU A 66 5.92 11.99 -1.64
CA GLU A 66 6.35 11.23 -0.47
C GLU A 66 7.48 11.96 0.27
N SER A 67 8.48 12.48 -0.45
CA SER A 67 9.59 13.26 0.11
C SER A 67 9.19 14.63 0.68
N ILE A 68 8.10 15.22 0.20
CA ILE A 68 7.60 16.52 0.68
C ILE A 68 6.69 16.33 1.90
N PHE A 69 5.83 15.32 1.86
CA PHE A 69 4.84 15.05 2.92
C PHE A 69 5.42 14.25 4.08
N ILE A 70 6.09 13.14 3.82
CA ILE A 70 6.87 12.44 4.85
C ILE A 70 8.17 13.23 4.97
N ARG A 71 8.50 13.73 6.17
CA ARG A 71 9.81 14.34 6.45
C ARG A 71 10.77 13.24 6.90
N PRO A 72 11.46 12.51 6.01
CA PRO A 72 12.45 11.50 6.43
C PRO A 72 13.62 12.13 7.19
N ALA A 73 13.86 13.44 7.00
CA ALA A 73 14.96 14.16 7.62
C ALA A 73 14.92 14.16 9.16
N VAL A 74 13.74 14.07 9.77
CA VAL A 74 13.63 14.08 11.25
C VAL A 74 13.88 12.67 11.81
N LEU A 75 13.39 11.63 11.14
CA LEU A 75 13.59 10.23 11.55
C LEU A 75 15.04 9.74 11.31
N ASN A 76 15.69 10.21 10.24
CA ASN A 76 17.06 9.81 9.90
C ASN A 76 18.13 10.42 10.81
N ASN A 77 17.79 11.47 11.57
CA ASN A 77 18.71 12.12 12.50
C ASN A 77 18.63 11.57 13.93
N ALA A 78 17.77 10.59 14.18
CA ALA A 78 17.61 10.03 15.52
C ALA A 78 18.76 9.05 15.81
N GLU A 79 19.55 9.33 16.85
CA GLU A 79 20.68 8.47 17.24
C GLU A 79 20.25 7.39 18.25
N ASN A 80 19.11 7.59 18.92
CA ASN A 80 18.58 6.68 19.92
C ASN A 80 17.11 6.30 19.66
N TYR A 81 16.68 5.14 20.17
CA TYR A 81 15.31 4.63 20.00
C TYR A 81 14.25 5.60 20.54
N ASP A 82 14.51 6.20 21.71
CA ASP A 82 13.55 7.12 22.34
C ASP A 82 13.36 8.38 21.49
N GLU A 83 14.42 8.93 20.92
CA GLU A 83 14.35 10.07 20.01
C GLU A 83 13.62 9.72 18.73
N TRP A 84 13.94 8.57 18.14
CA TRP A 84 13.26 8.07 16.96
C TRP A 84 11.76 7.91 17.20
N TYR A 85 11.38 7.35 18.36
CA TYR A 85 10.00 7.18 18.76
C TYR A 85 9.28 8.52 18.92
N GLN A 86 9.89 9.50 19.58
CA GLN A 86 9.31 10.84 19.72
C GLN A 86 9.10 11.50 18.35
N TYR A 87 10.10 11.48 17.47
CA TYR A 87 9.97 12.05 16.13
C TYR A 87 8.93 11.35 15.26
N ALA A 88 8.84 10.02 15.34
CA ALA A 88 7.81 9.24 14.65
C ALA A 88 6.41 9.62 15.17
N PHE A 89 6.27 9.72 16.49
CA PHE A 89 5.01 10.04 17.16
C PHE A 89 4.53 11.46 16.85
N GLU A 90 5.42 12.46 16.91
CA GLU A 90 5.11 13.83 16.49
C GLU A 90 4.71 13.90 15.02
N THR A 91 5.41 13.17 14.16
CA THR A 91 5.08 13.10 12.73
C THR A 91 3.71 12.48 12.49
N ASP A 92 3.37 11.39 13.18
CA ASP A 92 2.07 10.74 13.04
C ASP A 92 0.93 11.61 13.59
N GLN A 93 1.17 12.38 14.66
CA GLN A 93 0.22 13.36 15.19
C GLN A 93 -0.02 14.50 14.21
N LEU A 94 1.03 15.09 13.62
CA LEU A 94 0.92 16.17 12.64
C LEU A 94 0.09 15.76 11.41
N HIS A 95 0.21 14.50 10.99
CA HIS A 95 -0.57 13.95 9.88
C HIS A 95 -1.99 13.51 10.28
N GLY A 96 -2.35 13.53 11.57
CA GLY A 96 -3.64 13.04 12.04
C GLY A 96 -3.81 11.52 11.93
N ARG A 97 -2.71 10.76 11.82
CA ARG A 97 -2.75 9.29 11.69
C ARG A 97 -3.20 8.58 12.97
N GLU A 98 -3.32 9.32 14.07
CA GLU A 98 -3.76 8.80 15.37
C GLU A 98 -5.27 8.92 15.59
N ILE A 99 -6.00 9.64 14.74
CA ILE A 99 -7.43 9.95 14.94
C ILE A 99 -8.28 8.68 15.11
N TRP A 100 -7.95 7.60 14.40
CA TRP A 100 -8.67 6.34 14.49
C TRP A 100 -8.58 5.68 15.87
N LYS A 101 -7.52 5.96 16.65
CA LYS A 101 -7.33 5.39 18.00
C LYS A 101 -8.39 5.88 18.99
N GLY A 102 -8.98 7.05 18.75
CA GLY A 102 -10.07 7.61 19.55
C GLY A 102 -11.46 7.07 19.20
N ASN A 103 -11.59 6.31 18.10
CA ASN A 103 -12.88 5.85 17.61
C ASN A 103 -13.05 4.35 17.87
N SER A 104 -13.93 3.99 18.81
CA SER A 104 -14.19 2.60 19.22
C SER A 104 -14.96 1.80 18.19
N GLU A 105 -15.70 2.46 17.29
CA GLU A 105 -16.50 1.81 16.25
C GLU A 105 -15.81 1.93 14.88
N SER A 106 -15.03 0.91 14.53
CA SER A 106 -14.40 0.81 13.20
C SER A 106 -14.77 -0.51 12.53
N LYS A 107 -15.15 -0.46 11.26
CA LYS A 107 -15.35 -1.67 10.44
C LYS A 107 -14.04 -2.44 10.22
N TYR A 108 -12.91 -1.75 10.34
CA TYR A 108 -11.59 -2.28 10.03
C TYR A 108 -10.84 -2.80 11.27
N TYR A 109 -11.36 -2.54 12.47
CA TYR A 109 -10.70 -2.80 13.73
C TYR A 109 -11.69 -3.06 14.86
N ASN A 110 -11.43 -4.07 15.70
CA ASN A 110 -12.28 -4.40 16.84
C ASN A 110 -11.63 -3.96 18.16
N ASP A 111 -12.02 -2.79 18.64
CA ASP A 111 -11.54 -2.19 19.89
C ASP A 111 -11.80 -3.08 21.12
N ASN A 112 -12.98 -3.70 21.18
CA ASN A 112 -13.36 -4.56 22.30
C ASN A 112 -12.41 -5.75 22.45
N LEU A 113 -12.09 -6.43 21.35
CA LEU A 113 -11.15 -7.55 21.38
C LEU A 113 -9.77 -7.14 21.87
N ILE A 114 -9.34 -5.91 21.58
CA ILE A 114 -8.02 -5.42 21.95
C ILE A 114 -7.96 -5.08 23.42
N ARG A 115 -9.02 -4.45 23.95
CA ARG A 115 -9.15 -4.20 25.38
C ARG A 115 -9.14 -5.49 26.17
N VAL A 116 -9.88 -6.50 25.72
CA VAL A 116 -9.89 -7.83 26.34
C VAL A 116 -8.50 -8.44 26.33
N LEU A 117 -7.82 -8.46 25.17
CA LEU A 117 -6.46 -9.03 25.06
C LEU A 117 -5.43 -8.30 25.92
N THR A 118 -5.49 -6.98 25.95
CA THR A 118 -4.58 -6.16 26.76
C THR A 118 -4.82 -6.41 28.25
N ASN A 119 -6.08 -6.57 28.64
CA ASN A 119 -6.44 -6.89 30.02
C ASN A 119 -5.99 -8.31 30.41
N ASP A 120 -6.21 -9.29 29.53
CA ASP A 120 -5.76 -10.67 29.74
C ASP A 120 -4.25 -10.75 29.88
N LEU A 121 -3.48 -10.03 29.05
CA LEU A 121 -2.03 -9.94 29.18
C LEU A 121 -1.61 -9.32 30.52
N LYS A 122 -2.28 -8.25 30.97
CA LYS A 122 -2.01 -7.61 32.27
C LYS A 122 -2.30 -8.55 33.44
N ILE A 123 -3.41 -9.29 33.38
CA ILE A 123 -3.79 -10.26 34.40
C ILE A 123 -2.78 -11.41 34.42
N SER A 124 -2.49 -12.01 33.26
CA SER A 124 -1.54 -13.13 33.14
C SER A 124 -0.13 -12.75 33.58
N ARG A 125 0.29 -11.50 33.36
CA ARG A 125 1.57 -10.98 33.90
C ARG A 125 1.57 -10.88 35.42
N LYS A 126 0.45 -10.49 36.04
CA LYS A 126 0.33 -10.44 37.51
C LYS A 126 0.28 -11.83 38.13
N THR A 127 -0.37 -12.78 37.47
CA THR A 127 -0.48 -14.16 37.94
C THR A 127 0.72 -15.04 37.55
N ASN A 128 1.72 -14.50 36.83
CA ASN A 128 2.89 -15.22 36.31
C ASN A 128 2.53 -16.48 35.50
N ASP A 129 1.39 -16.43 34.79
CA ASP A 129 0.94 -17.52 33.92
C ASP A 129 1.65 -17.42 32.56
N ILE A 130 2.87 -17.94 32.50
CA ILE A 130 3.76 -17.85 31.35
C ILE A 130 3.15 -18.52 30.11
N GLU A 131 2.45 -19.64 30.29
CA GLU A 131 1.84 -20.39 29.19
C GLU A 131 0.73 -19.57 28.52
N LYS A 132 -0.12 -18.92 29.32
CA LYS A 132 -1.15 -18.01 28.79
C LYS A 132 -0.54 -16.78 28.13
N ILE A 133 0.55 -16.23 28.66
CA ILE A 133 1.27 -15.11 28.01
C ILE A 133 1.79 -15.51 26.63
N ILE A 134 2.47 -16.65 26.51
CA ILE A 134 3.02 -17.13 25.24
C ILE A 134 1.90 -17.35 24.22
N LYS A 135 0.78 -17.96 24.64
CA LYS A 135 -0.38 -18.19 23.78
C LYS A 135 -0.99 -16.88 23.26
N LEU A 136 -1.15 -15.89 24.14
CA LEU A 136 -1.65 -14.56 23.76
C LEU A 136 -0.68 -13.86 22.80
N LEU A 137 0.62 -13.95 23.05
CA LEU A 137 1.65 -13.34 22.20
C LEU A 137 1.69 -13.98 20.80
N HIS A 138 1.66 -15.32 20.73
CA HIS A 138 1.56 -16.04 19.45
C HIS A 138 0.31 -15.64 18.67
N MET A 139 -0.82 -15.42 19.34
CA MET A 139 -2.02 -14.95 18.68
C MET A 139 -1.86 -13.54 18.11
N CYS A 140 -1.23 -12.62 18.85
CA CYS A 140 -0.97 -11.25 18.38
C CYS A 140 0.01 -11.21 17.19
N ILE A 141 0.96 -12.14 17.13
CA ILE A 141 1.95 -12.23 16.05
C ILE A 141 1.32 -12.83 14.78
N ASN A 142 0.61 -13.96 14.91
CA ASN A 142 0.09 -14.68 13.75
C ASN A 142 -1.18 -14.07 13.16
N LYS A 143 -2.02 -13.48 14.01
CA LYS A 143 -3.21 -12.76 13.57
C LYS A 143 -2.83 -11.29 13.65
N SER A 144 -2.44 -10.70 12.52
CA SER A 144 -2.09 -9.28 12.34
C SER A 144 -3.08 -8.35 13.06
N MET A 145 -2.84 -8.18 14.36
CA MET A 145 -3.52 -7.37 15.35
C MET A 145 -4.99 -7.04 15.07
N ASN A 146 -5.87 -8.00 14.76
CA ASN A 146 -7.32 -7.75 14.54
C ASN A 146 -7.62 -6.48 13.72
N GLY A 147 -6.79 -6.18 12.71
CA GLY A 147 -6.95 -5.00 11.87
C GLY A 147 -6.29 -3.70 12.36
N ILE A 148 -5.55 -3.64 13.48
CA ILE A 148 -4.72 -2.46 13.84
C ILE A 148 -3.71 -2.14 12.75
N LEU A 149 -3.18 -3.17 12.10
CA LEU A 149 -2.22 -3.04 11.00
C LEU A 149 -2.91 -2.74 9.65
N ASN A 150 -4.23 -2.54 9.65
CA ASN A 150 -4.96 -2.24 8.43
C ASN A 150 -4.59 -0.85 7.95
N GLU A 151 -3.99 -0.77 6.76
CA GLU A 151 -3.54 0.46 6.12
C GLU A 151 -4.67 1.51 6.02
N HIS A 152 -5.92 1.06 5.88
CA HIS A 152 -7.09 1.94 5.85
C HIS A 152 -7.34 2.75 7.13
N LEU A 153 -6.77 2.35 8.27
CA LEU A 153 -6.84 3.13 9.51
C LEU A 153 -5.92 4.35 9.45
N TYR A 154 -4.73 4.18 8.85
CA TYR A 154 -3.70 5.22 8.77
C TYR A 154 -3.85 6.09 7.51
N SER A 155 -4.57 5.61 6.49
CA SER A 155 -4.84 6.36 5.27
C SER A 155 -5.95 7.41 5.43
N LYS A 156 -6.64 7.44 6.59
CA LYS A 156 -7.61 8.49 6.93
C LYS A 156 -6.89 9.70 7.51
N THR A 157 -6.03 10.30 6.72
CA THR A 157 -5.56 11.66 6.95
C THR A 157 -6.58 12.63 6.33
N LEU A 158 -6.71 13.82 6.92
CA LEU A 158 -7.59 14.91 6.47
C LEU A 158 -7.48 15.20 4.97
#